data_AF-A0A9E2ZZA0-F1
#
_entry.id   AF-A0A9E2ZZA0-F1
#
_cell.length_a   1.000
_cell.length_b   1.000
_cell.length_c   1.000
_cell.angle_alpha   90.00
_cell.angle_beta   90.00
_cell.angle_gamma   90.00
#
_symmetry.space_group_name_H-M   'P 1'
#
loop_
_entity.id
_entity.type
_entity.pdbx_description
1 polymer ?
#
loop_
_entity_poly.entity_id
_entity_poly.type
_entity_poly.pdbx_seq_one_letter_code
_entity_poly.pdbx_strand_id
1 'polypeptide(L)'
;MKILGISAYYHDSAAALVVDGQVAAASQEERFTRKKHDSSFPHHAVESCLRQTGTRPTEIDYVAFYDKPFLKFERLLETYLAFAPRGFSSFRTALPVWVKDKLFQRGTILQELKNLQ
;
A
#
# COMPACT_ATOMS: atom_id res chain seq x y z
N MET A 1 -13.22 -17.04 4.20
CA MET A 1 -12.34 -15.91 4.54
C MET A 1 -11.87 -15.23 3.26
N LYS A 2 -12.23 -13.96 3.07
CA LYS A 2 -11.85 -13.12 1.91
C LYS A 2 -10.88 -12.03 2.36
N ILE A 3 -9.68 -12.02 1.78
CA ILE A 3 -8.62 -11.06 2.10
C ILE A 3 -8.27 -10.26 0.85
N LEU A 4 -8.37 -8.93 0.92
CA LEU A 4 -7.90 -8.03 -0.12
C LEU A 4 -6.47 -7.60 0.17
N GLY A 5 -5.52 -8.06 -0.65
CA GLY A 5 -4.14 -7.57 -0.66
C GLY A 5 -4.00 -6.33 -1.53
N ILE A 6 -3.29 -5.31 -1.02
CA ILE A 6 -3.05 -4.04 -1.70
C ILE A 6 -1.55 -3.74 -1.76
N SER A 7 -1.09 -3.38 -2.96
CA SER A 7 0.19 -2.71 -3.20
C SER A 7 -0.06 -1.29 -3.71
N ALA A 8 0.54 -0.29 -3.06
CA ALA A 8 0.37 1.12 -3.41
C ALA A 8 1.53 2.00 -2.87
N TYR A 9 1.64 3.23 -3.37
CA TYR A 9 2.48 4.32 -2.85
C TYR A 9 4.00 4.10 -2.90
N TYR A 10 4.45 3.21 -3.78
CA TYR A 10 5.86 3.00 -4.09
C TYR A 10 6.04 2.83 -5.61
N HIS A 11 5.95 1.61 -6.11
CA HIS A 11 6.01 1.24 -7.52
C HIS A 11 5.00 0.13 -7.75
N ASP A 12 4.42 0.08 -8.96
CA ASP A 12 3.52 -0.98 -9.41
C ASP A 12 2.36 -1.26 -8.44
N SER A 13 1.40 -0.34 -8.39
CA SER A 13 0.18 -0.56 -7.63
C SER A 13 -0.65 -1.69 -8.21
N ALA A 14 -1.22 -2.50 -7.33
CA ALA A 14 -1.90 -3.74 -7.67
C ALA A 14 -2.82 -4.18 -6.54
N ALA A 15 -3.79 -5.03 -6.88
CA ALA A 15 -4.68 -5.66 -5.92
C ALA A 15 -4.78 -7.16 -6.19
N ALA A 16 -4.98 -7.93 -5.12
CA ALA A 16 -5.28 -9.34 -5.19
C ALA A 16 -6.35 -9.71 -4.16
N LEU A 17 -7.34 -10.48 -4.59
CA LEU A 17 -8.35 -11.04 -3.69
C LEU A 17 -8.04 -12.52 -3.46
N VAL A 18 -7.81 -12.87 -2.20
CA VAL A 18 -7.62 -14.25 -1.75
C VAL A 18 -8.89 -14.73 -1.07
N VAL A 19 -9.42 -15.87 -1.49
CA VAL A 19 -10.61 -16.51 -0.92
C VAL A 19 -10.20 -17.89 -0.42
N ASP A 20 -10.33 -18.10 0.89
CA ASP A 20 -10.03 -19.38 1.55
C ASP A 20 -8.63 -19.94 1.20
N GLY A 21 -7.64 -19.05 1.16
CA GLY A 21 -6.25 -19.38 0.88
C GLY A 21 -5.90 -19.50 -0.61
N GLN A 22 -6.87 -19.32 -1.52
CA GLN A 22 -6.66 -19.36 -2.97
C GLN A 22 -6.72 -17.96 -3.57
N VAL A 23 -5.84 -17.68 -4.53
CA VAL A 23 -5.89 -16.41 -5.28
C VAL A 23 -7.08 -16.47 -6.24
N ALA A 24 -8.15 -15.76 -5.90
CA ALA A 24 -9.38 -15.73 -6.69
C ALA A 24 -9.30 -14.72 -7.84
N ALA A 25 -8.63 -13.58 -7.61
CA ALA A 25 -8.33 -12.59 -8.65
C ALA A 25 -7.09 -11.79 -8.29
N ALA A 26 -6.37 -11.32 -9.31
CA ALA A 26 -5.26 -10.38 -9.15
C ALA A 26 -5.18 -9.46 -10.37
N SER A 27 -4.84 -8.19 -10.16
CA SER A 27 -4.76 -7.21 -11.23
C SER A 27 -3.73 -6.13 -10.91
N GLN A 28 -3.06 -5.61 -11.94
CA GLN A 28 -2.12 -4.49 -11.84
C GLN A 28 -2.78 -3.21 -12.35
N GLU A 29 -2.63 -2.12 -11.60
CA GLU A 29 -3.30 -0.84 -11.87
C GLU A 29 -2.87 -0.25 -13.22
N GLU A 30 -1.58 -0.37 -13.57
CA GLU A 30 -1.04 0.16 -14.82
C GLU A 30 -1.72 -0.41 -16.08
N ARG A 31 -2.36 -1.58 -15.99
CA ARG A 31 -3.11 -2.17 -17.10
C ARG A 31 -4.36 -1.35 -17.43
N PHE A 32 -4.94 -0.69 -16.42
CA PHE A 32 -6.11 0.16 -16.53
C PHE A 32 -5.72 1.63 -16.76
N THR A 33 -4.82 2.17 -15.94
CA THR A 33 -4.43 3.60 -16.02
C THR A 33 -3.54 3.90 -17.21
N ARG A 34 -2.91 2.88 -17.82
CA ARG A 34 -1.92 3.00 -18.90
C ARG A 34 -0.69 3.82 -18.53
N LYS A 35 -0.53 4.12 -17.24
CA LYS A 35 0.64 4.76 -16.66
C LYS A 35 1.59 3.68 -16.15
N LYS A 36 2.72 3.53 -16.82
CA LYS A 36 3.74 2.53 -16.44
C LYS A 36 4.21 2.80 -15.01
N HIS A 37 4.28 1.73 -14.21
CA HIS A 37 4.66 1.77 -12.79
C HIS A 37 3.82 2.73 -11.95
N ASP A 38 2.51 2.73 -12.17
CA ASP A 38 1.64 3.61 -11.39
C ASP A 38 1.80 3.32 -9.89
N SER A 39 2.05 4.37 -9.11
CA SER A 39 2.26 4.31 -7.68
C SER A 39 1.03 4.73 -6.88
N SER A 40 -0.06 5.10 -7.58
CA SER A 40 -1.33 5.53 -6.99
C SER A 40 -2.01 4.39 -6.23
N PHE A 41 -3.11 4.70 -5.54
CA PHE A 41 -3.96 3.65 -4.98
C PHE A 41 -4.60 2.83 -6.12
N PRO A 42 -4.63 1.49 -6.03
CA PRO A 42 -5.05 0.62 -7.13
C PRO A 42 -6.58 0.49 -7.24
N HIS A 43 -7.28 1.60 -7.52
CA HIS A 43 -8.74 1.63 -7.59
C HIS A 43 -9.29 0.64 -8.62
N HIS A 44 -8.77 0.68 -9.85
CA HIS A 44 -9.28 -0.16 -10.94
C HIS A 44 -8.94 -1.63 -10.72
N ALA A 45 -7.76 -1.93 -10.18
CA ALA A 45 -7.39 -3.30 -9.88
C ALA A 45 -8.25 -3.89 -8.75
N VAL A 46 -8.56 -3.12 -7.70
CA VAL A 46 -9.48 -3.57 -6.63
C VAL A 46 -10.86 -3.83 -7.22
N GLU A 47 -11.42 -2.87 -7.95
CA GLU A 47 -12.74 -3.00 -8.58
C GLU A 47 -12.79 -4.21 -9.53
N SER A 48 -11.76 -4.40 -10.35
CA SER A 48 -11.62 -5.55 -11.24
C SER A 48 -11.64 -6.88 -10.49
N CYS A 49 -10.90 -6.99 -9.38
CA CYS A 49 -10.87 -8.22 -8.56
C CYS A 49 -12.23 -8.52 -7.91
N LEU A 50 -12.90 -7.50 -7.40
CA LEU A 50 -14.24 -7.64 -6.81
C LEU A 50 -15.27 -8.06 -7.88
N ARG A 51 -15.24 -7.42 -9.05
CA ARG A 51 -16.11 -7.73 -10.18
C ARG A 51 -15.90 -9.15 -10.72
N GLN A 52 -14.66 -9.59 -10.88
CA GLN A 52 -14.33 -10.93 -11.38
C GLN A 52 -14.84 -12.05 -10.46
N THR A 53 -14.89 -11.79 -9.16
CA THR A 53 -15.28 -12.78 -8.15
C THR A 53 -16.73 -12.62 -7.68
N GLY A 54 -17.44 -11.60 -8.17
CA GLY A 54 -18.78 -11.24 -7.68
C GLY A 54 -18.82 -10.85 -6.21
N THR A 55 -17.68 -10.45 -5.64
CA THR A 55 -17.54 -10.13 -4.21
C THR A 55 -17.95 -8.69 -3.95
N ARG A 56 -18.83 -8.46 -2.98
CA ARG A 56 -19.16 -7.10 -2.52
C ARG A 56 -18.07 -6.59 -1.58
N PRO A 57 -17.78 -5.26 -1.54
CA PRO A 57 -16.83 -4.70 -0.58
C PRO A 57 -17.14 -5.07 0.89
N THR A 58 -18.42 -5.22 1.23
CA THR A 58 -18.89 -5.61 2.57
C THR A 58 -18.62 -7.06 2.94
N GLU A 59 -18.19 -7.91 2.00
CA GLU A 59 -17.84 -9.31 2.23
C GLU A 59 -16.33 -9.53 2.43
N ILE A 60 -15.53 -8.45 2.41
CA ILE A 60 -14.09 -8.53 2.67
C ILE A 60 -13.87 -8.59 4.18
N ASP A 61 -13.25 -9.66 4.65
CA ASP A 61 -12.96 -9.86 6.07
C ASP A 61 -11.74 -9.04 6.51
N TYR A 62 -10.71 -8.98 5.67
CA TYR A 62 -9.45 -8.30 5.96
C TYR A 62 -8.88 -7.59 4.74
N VAL A 63 -8.18 -6.49 5.01
CA VAL A 63 -7.33 -5.83 4.02
C VAL A 63 -5.88 -5.92 4.50
N ALA A 64 -5.01 -6.42 3.62
CA ALA A 64 -3.58 -6.57 3.86
C ALA A 64 -2.80 -5.55 3.04
N PHE A 65 -1.88 -4.84 3.69
CA PHE A 65 -0.90 -3.96 3.06
C PHE A 65 0.51 -4.44 3.42
N TYR A 66 1.40 -4.49 2.43
CA TYR A 66 2.70 -5.17 2.57
C TYR A 66 3.72 -4.41 3.43
N ASP A 67 3.61 -3.09 3.56
CA ASP A 67 4.57 -2.29 4.32
C ASP A 67 4.10 -2.06 5.77
N LYS A 68 5.06 -2.01 6.69
CA LYS A 68 4.85 -1.62 8.10
C LYS A 68 5.62 -0.32 8.34
N PRO A 69 5.00 0.85 8.14
CA PRO A 69 5.70 2.14 8.13
C PRO A 69 6.54 2.41 9.38
N PHE A 70 6.03 2.08 10.57
CA PHE A 70 6.72 2.31 11.83
C PHE A 70 8.00 1.50 11.98
N LEU A 71 7.95 0.20 11.66
CA LEU A 71 9.13 -0.68 11.76
C LEU A 71 10.23 -0.24 10.78
N LYS A 72 9.84 0.23 9.59
CA LYS A 72 10.78 0.75 8.60
C LYS A 72 11.36 2.10 9.02
N PHE A 73 10.56 2.96 9.64
CA PHE A 73 11.00 4.24 10.19
C PHE A 73 12.02 4.06 11.32
N GLU A 74 11.76 3.15 12.25
CA GLU A 74 12.67 2.83 13.37
C GLU A 74 14.05 2.40 12.85
N ARG A 75 14.10 1.45 11.91
CA ARG A 75 15.35 0.99 11.29
C ARG A 75 16.13 2.11 10.60
N LEU A 76 15.43 3.03 9.94
CA LEU A 76 16.07 4.20 9.32
C LEU A 76 16.66 5.14 10.38
N LEU A 77 15.92 5.42 11.44
CA LEU A 77 16.37 6.26 12.55
C LEU A 77 17.64 5.67 13.21
N GLU A 78 17.63 4.37 13.52
CA GLU A 78 18.79 3.65 14.07
C GLU A 78 20.02 3.80 13.17
N THR A 79 19.83 3.61 11.86
CA THR A 79 20.91 3.76 10.88
C THR A 79 21.46 5.18 10.87
N TYR A 80 20.59 6.19 10.82
CA TYR A 80 21.03 7.59 10.81
C TYR A 80 21.77 8.00 12.09
N LEU A 81 21.34 7.50 13.25
CA LEU A 81 22.02 7.73 14.52
C LEU A 81 23.39 7.04 14.56
N ALA A 82 23.51 5.81 14.07
CA ALA A 82 24.77 5.05 14.06
C ALA A 82 25.88 5.71 13.23
N PHE A 83 25.53 6.49 12.20
CA PHE A 83 26.47 7.20 11.33
C PHE A 83 26.59 8.71 11.63
N ALA A 84 26.08 9.16 12.77
CA ALA A 84 26.25 10.55 13.21
C ALA A 84 27.75 10.87 13.47
N PRO A 85 28.22 12.08 13.11
CA PRO A 85 27.47 13.23 12.60
C PRO A 85 27.29 13.25 11.07
N ARG A 86 27.99 12.41 10.30
CA ARG A 86 27.96 12.44 8.83
C ARG A 86 26.59 12.06 8.25
N GLY A 87 25.83 11.20 8.93
CA GLY A 87 24.47 10.80 8.56
C GLY A 87 23.38 11.86 8.80
N PHE A 88 23.68 12.92 9.55
CA PHE A 88 22.68 13.92 9.97
C PHE A 88 22.11 14.74 8.80
N SER A 89 22.94 15.06 7.80
CA SER A 89 22.50 15.79 6.61
C SER A 89 21.44 15.00 5.83
N SER A 90 21.66 13.70 5.65
CA SER A 90 20.70 12.79 4.99
C SER A 90 19.44 12.59 5.83
N PHE A 91 19.58 12.45 7.15
CA PHE A 91 18.46 12.35 8.08
C PHE A 91 17.52 13.56 8.00
N ARG A 92 18.09 14.78 8.04
CA ARG A 92 17.31 16.04 7.99
C ARG A 92 16.45 16.15 6.73
N THR A 93 16.91 15.59 5.61
CA THR A 93 16.17 15.60 4.33
C THR A 93 15.13 14.48 4.26
N ALA A 94 15.43 13.29 4.80
CA ALA A 94 14.53 12.15 4.74
C ALA A 94 13.39 12.20 5.76
N LEU A 95 13.65 12.73 6.97
CA LEU A 95 12.71 12.74 8.09
C LEU A 95 11.37 13.43 7.74
N PRO A 96 11.32 14.62 7.11
CA PRO A 96 10.06 15.30 6.79
C PRO A 96 9.15 14.48 5.86
N VAL A 97 9.72 13.77 4.88
CA VAL A 97 8.97 12.92 3.93
C VAL A 97 8.39 11.70 4.65
N TRP A 98 9.18 11.09 5.54
CA TRP A 98 8.75 9.95 6.35
C TRP A 98 7.61 10.32 7.29
N VAL A 99 7.76 11.43 8.00
CA VAL A 99 6.79 11.90 8.99
C VAL A 99 5.49 12.35 8.33
N LYS A 100 5.53 13.00 7.17
CA LYS A 100 4.32 13.48 6.49
C LYS A 100 3.60 12.41 5.68
N ASP A 101 4.31 11.66 4.84
CA ASP A 101 3.66 10.86 3.80
C ASP A 101 3.67 9.36 4.11
N LYS A 102 4.76 8.84 4.70
CA LYS A 102 4.92 7.39 4.87
C LYS A 102 4.31 6.85 6.16
N LEU A 103 4.38 7.59 7.27
CA LEU A 103 3.81 7.13 8.55
C LEU A 103 2.28 7.04 8.55
N PHE A 104 1.60 7.86 7.74
CA PHE A 104 0.14 7.95 7.72
C PHE A 104 -0.54 7.15 6.60
N GLN A 105 0.20 6.27 5.91
CA GLN A 105 -0.34 5.43 4.82
C GLN A 105 -1.58 4.62 5.23
N ARG A 106 -1.65 4.13 6.47
CA ARG A 106 -2.84 3.44 6.97
C ARG A 106 -4.09 4.32 6.89
N GLY A 107 -3.98 5.60 7.25
CA GLY A 107 -5.10 6.54 7.19
C GLY A 107 -5.57 6.77 5.77
N THR A 108 -4.63 7.00 4.84
CA THR A 108 -4.92 7.18 3.42
C THR A 108 -5.59 5.95 2.82
N ILE A 109 -5.07 4.74 3.08
CA ILE A 109 -5.67 3.49 2.59
C ILE A 109 -7.09 3.34 3.11
N LEU A 110 -7.33 3.58 4.40
CA LEU A 110 -8.67 3.49 4.97
C LEU A 110 -9.64 4.51 4.37
N GLN A 111 -9.16 5.70 4.00
CA GLN A 111 -9.96 6.71 3.33
C GLN A 111 -10.30 6.28 1.90
N GLU A 112 -9.33 5.77 1.14
CA GLU A 112 -9.59 5.26 -0.22
C GLU A 112 -10.56 4.08 -0.21
N LEU A 113 -10.43 3.16 0.76
CA LEU A 113 -11.34 2.03 0.91
C LEU A 113 -12.77 2.44 1.23
N LYS A 114 -12.97 3.53 1.99
CA LYS A 114 -14.31 4.06 2.27
C LYS A 114 -14.98 4.62 1.01
N ASN A 115 -14.19 5.11 0.05
CA ASN A 115 -14.70 5.65 -1.21
C ASN A 115 -15.09 4.54 -2.21
N LEU A 116 -14.82 3.27 -1.91
CA LEU A 116 -15.21 2.12 -2.74
C LEU A 116 -16.64 1.60 -2.43
N GLN A 117 -17.33 2.20 -1.46
CA GLN A 117 -18.72 1.89 -1.10
C GLN A 117 -19.70 2.80 -1.85
#